data_AF-A0A2D8KXW4-F1
#
_entry.id   AF-A0A2D8KXW4-F1
#
_cell.length_a   1.000
_cell.length_b   1.000
_cell.length_c   1.000
_cell.angle_alpha   90.00
_cell.angle_beta   90.00
_cell.angle_gamma   90.00
#
_symmetry.space_group_name_H-M   'P 1'
#
loop_
_entity.id
_entity.type
_entity.pdbx_description
1 polymer ?
#
loop_
_entity_poly.entity_id
_entity_poly.type
_entity_poly.pdbx_seq_one_letter_code
_entity_poly.pdbx_strand_id
1 'polypeptide(L)'
;MHNHPHAWLSGTYYVAVPSEIEPLPGRSDRTPGAISFFDPRPQANMTAIRHHPQVNPEHRVQPAPGTILMWPAFLHHLVHSNLSQTPRISISFNIVLKQSSAHLPAGNRLYQGTSTKSVWRFVERLDLVIDRC
;
A
#
# COMPACT_ATOMS: atom_id res chain seq x y z
N MET A 1 -4.76 1.36 -10.67
CA MET A 1 -4.32 2.35 -9.66
C MET A 1 -5.47 2.55 -8.70
N HIS A 2 -5.23 2.52 -7.40
CA HIS A 2 -6.27 2.72 -6.38
C HIS A 2 -5.66 3.23 -5.07
N ASN A 3 -6.51 3.50 -4.08
CA ASN A 3 -6.17 3.76 -2.69
C ASN A 3 -7.10 2.94 -1.77
N HIS A 4 -6.95 3.08 -0.46
CA HIS A 4 -7.72 2.32 0.54
C HIS A 4 -8.55 3.28 1.41
N PRO A 5 -9.82 3.55 1.06
CA PRO A 5 -10.71 4.37 1.88
C PRO A 5 -10.89 3.82 3.30
N HIS A 6 -11.13 4.71 4.27
CA HIS A 6 -11.38 4.39 5.68
C HIS A 6 -10.20 3.76 6.46
N ALA A 7 -9.04 3.57 5.83
CA ALA A 7 -7.81 3.14 6.49
C ALA A 7 -6.90 4.31 6.84
N TRP A 8 -6.04 4.11 7.84
CA TRP A 8 -4.97 5.06 8.19
C TRP A 8 -3.68 4.71 7.46
N LEU A 9 -3.24 3.46 7.58
CA LEU A 9 -2.12 2.90 6.83
C LEU A 9 -2.59 1.68 6.04
N SER A 10 -1.95 1.46 4.91
CA SER A 10 -2.04 0.23 4.14
C SER A 10 -0.65 -0.40 4.04
N GLY A 11 -0.60 -1.69 3.81
CA GLY A 11 0.66 -2.38 3.61
C GLY A 11 0.51 -3.69 2.88
N THR A 12 1.65 -4.20 2.41
CA THR A 12 1.75 -5.50 1.75
C THR A 12 3.01 -6.21 2.22
N TYR A 13 2.84 -7.45 2.66
CA TYR A 13 3.92 -8.40 2.90
C TYR A 13 4.11 -9.29 1.67
N TYR A 14 5.33 -9.37 1.16
CA TYR A 14 5.65 -10.16 -0.02
C TYR A 14 6.15 -11.54 0.37
N VAL A 15 5.32 -12.56 0.14
CA VAL A 15 5.64 -13.96 0.47
C VAL A 15 6.57 -14.55 -0.59
N ALA A 16 6.22 -14.37 -1.87
CA ALA A 16 6.98 -14.85 -3.00
C ALA A 16 6.95 -13.84 -4.15
N VAL A 17 8.11 -13.47 -4.66
CA VAL A 17 8.27 -12.57 -5.81
C VAL A 17 9.15 -13.27 -6.84
N PRO A 18 8.62 -13.61 -8.03
CA PRO A 18 9.42 -14.21 -9.09
C PRO A 18 10.54 -13.29 -9.55
N SER A 19 11.73 -13.84 -9.78
CA SER A 19 12.85 -13.15 -10.43
C SER A 19 12.83 -13.31 -11.95
N GLU A 20 12.14 -14.33 -12.44
CA GLU A 20 12.08 -14.66 -13.87
C GLU A 20 11.00 -13.84 -14.57
N ILE A 21 11.33 -13.36 -15.76
CA ILE A 21 10.43 -12.59 -16.62
C ILE A 21 10.33 -13.33 -17.95
N GLU A 22 9.10 -13.65 -18.35
CA GLU A 22 8.79 -14.22 -19.65
C GLU A 22 9.19 -13.23 -20.76
N PRO A 23 9.85 -13.70 -21.84
CA PRO A 23 10.28 -12.87 -22.96
C PRO A 23 9.08 -12.53 -23.88
N LEU A 24 8.04 -11.91 -23.31
CA LEU A 24 6.84 -11.52 -24.03
C LEU A 24 7.09 -10.26 -24.87
N PRO A 25 6.53 -10.14 -26.08
CA PRO A 25 6.59 -8.91 -26.86
C PRO A 25 5.95 -7.76 -26.08
N GLY A 26 6.51 -6.56 -26.22
CA GLY A 26 6.01 -5.37 -25.52
C GLY A 26 7.09 -4.33 -25.26
N ARG A 27 6.75 -3.37 -24.40
CA ARG A 27 7.64 -2.25 -24.08
C ARG A 27 8.89 -2.70 -23.30
N SER A 28 10.03 -2.06 -23.54
CA SER A 28 11.28 -2.38 -22.82
C SER A 28 11.32 -1.82 -21.39
N ASP A 29 10.44 -0.88 -21.03
CA ASP A 29 10.38 -0.20 -19.73
C ASP A 29 9.44 -0.88 -18.71
N ARG A 30 9.06 -2.14 -18.96
CA ARG A 30 8.22 -2.94 -18.06
C ARG A 30 8.98 -3.28 -16.78
N THR A 31 8.27 -3.28 -15.67
CA THR A 31 8.78 -3.68 -14.35
C THR A 31 7.83 -4.68 -13.69
N PRO A 32 7.85 -5.95 -14.14
CA PRO A 32 6.94 -6.97 -13.64
C PRO A 32 7.13 -7.22 -12.15
N GLY A 33 6.04 -7.45 -11.43
CA GLY A 33 6.15 -7.70 -10.00
C GLY A 33 6.28 -6.45 -9.12
N ALA A 34 6.63 -5.29 -9.69
CA ALA A 34 6.81 -4.05 -8.95
C ALA A 34 5.51 -3.46 -8.39
N ILE A 35 5.65 -2.55 -7.43
CA ILE A 35 4.59 -1.64 -6.97
C ILE A 35 5.04 -0.20 -7.17
N SER A 36 4.12 0.65 -7.60
CA SER A 36 4.33 2.07 -7.79
C SER A 36 3.46 2.89 -6.87
N PHE A 37 4.05 3.94 -6.31
CA PHE A 37 3.41 4.96 -5.49
C PHE A 37 3.43 6.29 -6.24
N PHE A 38 2.30 6.98 -6.30
CA PHE A 38 2.16 8.23 -7.06
C PHE A 38 2.20 9.44 -6.13
N ASP A 39 2.79 10.52 -6.62
CA ASP A 39 2.81 11.80 -5.91
C ASP A 39 1.37 12.24 -5.58
N PRO A 40 1.01 12.44 -4.30
CA PRO A 40 -0.35 12.81 -3.91
C PRO A 40 -0.69 14.27 -4.25
N ARG A 41 0.28 15.09 -4.66
CA ARG A 41 0.05 16.48 -5.08
C ARG A 41 -0.63 16.48 -6.45
N PRO A 42 -1.86 17.01 -6.57
CA PRO A 42 -2.53 17.10 -7.86
C PRO A 42 -1.67 17.83 -8.89
N GLN A 43 -1.62 17.30 -10.12
CA GLN A 43 -0.92 17.89 -11.25
C GLN A 43 0.61 18.03 -11.11
N ALA A 44 1.24 17.45 -10.06
CA ALA A 44 2.70 17.46 -9.92
C ALA A 44 3.44 16.78 -11.09
N ASN A 45 2.74 15.89 -11.81
CA ASN A 45 3.25 15.26 -13.03
C ASN A 45 3.43 16.23 -14.21
N MET A 46 2.71 17.35 -14.25
CA MET A 46 2.80 18.32 -15.36
C MET A 46 4.10 19.11 -15.33
N THR A 47 4.72 19.25 -14.16
CA THR A 47 6.01 19.94 -13.96
C THR A 47 7.15 18.98 -13.66
N ALA A 48 6.92 17.68 -13.83
CA ALA A 48 7.90 16.65 -13.56
C ALA A 48 9.10 16.75 -14.51
N ILE A 49 10.30 16.86 -13.94
CA ILE A 49 11.56 16.79 -14.67
C ILE A 49 12.03 15.34 -14.66
N ARG A 50 12.25 14.77 -15.85
CA ARG A 50 12.72 13.40 -16.00
C ARG A 50 14.02 13.19 -15.21
N HIS A 51 14.07 12.12 -14.41
CA HIS A 51 15.20 11.75 -13.55
C HIS A 51 15.51 12.70 -12.39
N HIS A 52 14.67 13.70 -12.11
CA HIS A 52 14.86 14.54 -10.93
C HIS A 52 14.23 13.88 -9.68
N PRO A 53 15.01 13.61 -8.62
CA PRO A 53 14.55 12.81 -7.49
C PRO A 53 13.39 13.44 -6.70
N GLN A 54 13.27 14.77 -6.71
CA GLN A 54 12.23 15.49 -5.93
C GLN A 54 10.94 15.78 -6.72
N VAL A 55 10.93 15.60 -8.05
CA VAL A 55 9.76 15.89 -8.89
C VAL A 55 9.38 14.72 -9.78
N ASN A 56 9.79 13.51 -9.41
CA ASN A 56 9.33 12.29 -10.08
C ASN A 56 7.90 11.97 -9.61
N PRO A 57 6.90 11.92 -10.51
CA PRO A 57 5.51 11.68 -10.11
C PRO A 57 5.24 10.25 -9.66
N GLU A 58 6.21 9.35 -9.82
CA GLU A 58 6.11 7.94 -9.50
C GLU A 58 7.37 7.46 -8.75
N HIS A 59 7.16 6.88 -7.57
CA HIS A 59 8.17 6.14 -6.85
C HIS A 59 7.89 4.65 -6.98
N ARG A 60 8.82 3.91 -7.59
CA ARG A 60 8.65 2.48 -7.89
C ARG A 60 9.56 1.63 -7.01
N VAL A 61 9.01 0.53 -6.50
CA VAL A 61 9.70 -0.42 -5.64
C VAL A 61 9.58 -1.81 -6.23
N GLN A 62 10.72 -2.51 -6.37
CA GLN A 62 10.77 -3.94 -6.62
C GLN A 62 10.98 -4.66 -5.28
N PRO A 63 9.94 -5.29 -4.72
CA PRO A 63 10.04 -5.95 -3.42
C PRO A 63 10.79 -7.28 -3.55
N ALA A 64 11.52 -7.65 -2.50
CA ALA A 64 12.07 -8.99 -2.32
C ALA A 64 11.13 -9.86 -1.46
N PRO A 65 11.18 -11.21 -1.57
CA PRO A 65 10.51 -12.08 -0.60
C PRO A 65 10.89 -11.72 0.84
N GLY A 66 9.90 -11.67 1.73
CA GLY A 66 10.05 -11.23 3.12
C GLY A 66 9.92 -9.72 3.35
N THR A 67 9.79 -8.91 2.29
CA THR A 67 9.64 -7.45 2.43
C THR A 67 8.24 -7.09 2.94
N ILE A 68 8.16 -6.16 3.89
CA ILE A 68 6.92 -5.47 4.26
C ILE A 68 7.03 -4.02 3.79
N LEU A 69 6.08 -3.59 2.97
CA LEU A 69 5.90 -2.19 2.62
C LEU A 69 4.68 -1.63 3.38
N MET A 70 4.78 -0.40 3.85
CA MET A 70 3.70 0.33 4.53
C MET A 70 3.64 1.77 4.03
N TRP A 71 2.44 2.31 3.86
CA TRP A 71 2.21 3.66 3.35
C TRP A 71 0.91 4.26 3.90
N PRO A 72 0.76 5.60 3.87
CA PRO A 72 -0.51 6.25 4.16
C PRO A 72 -1.61 5.76 3.21
N ALA A 73 -2.76 5.35 3.75
CA ALA A 73 -3.81 4.66 2.97
C ALA A 73 -4.41 5.49 1.82
N PHE A 74 -4.31 6.82 1.90
CA PHE A 74 -4.74 7.73 0.83
C PHE A 74 -3.80 7.71 -0.38
N LEU A 75 -2.56 7.25 -0.22
CA LEU A 75 -1.54 7.29 -1.27
C LEU A 75 -1.95 6.36 -2.41
N HIS A 76 -2.08 6.92 -3.61
CA HIS A 76 -2.40 6.12 -4.78
C HIS A 76 -1.25 5.19 -5.11
N HIS A 77 -1.59 3.93 -5.39
CA HIS A 77 -0.63 2.92 -5.79
C HIS A 77 -1.17 2.03 -6.92
N LEU A 78 -0.22 1.44 -7.65
CA LEU A 78 -0.47 0.52 -8.76
C LEU A 78 0.44 -0.70 -8.56
N VAL A 79 -0.17 -1.87 -8.61
CA VAL A 79 0.55 -3.14 -8.68
C VAL A 79 0.78 -3.47 -10.16
N HIS A 80 2.04 -3.64 -10.56
CA HIS A 80 2.38 -4.01 -11.93
C HIS A 80 2.04 -5.48 -12.16
N SER A 81 1.66 -5.80 -13.40
CA SER A 81 1.36 -7.17 -13.82
C SER A 81 2.55 -8.10 -13.54
N ASN A 82 2.23 -9.32 -13.14
CA ASN A 82 3.22 -10.39 -13.11
C ASN A 82 3.45 -10.86 -14.56
N LEU A 83 4.71 -10.99 -14.99
CA LEU A 83 5.06 -11.52 -16.31
C LEU A 83 5.92 -12.77 -16.14
N SER A 84 5.56 -13.63 -15.19
CA SER A 84 6.25 -14.88 -14.88
C SER A 84 5.23 -16.02 -14.82
N GLN A 85 5.62 -17.22 -15.25
CA GLN A 85 4.80 -18.42 -15.01
C GLN A 85 4.67 -18.74 -13.51
N THR A 86 5.62 -18.28 -12.70
CA THR A 86 5.58 -18.43 -11.25
C THR A 86 4.67 -17.36 -10.65
N PRO A 87 3.73 -17.71 -9.75
CA PRO A 87 2.86 -16.72 -9.13
C PRO A 87 3.64 -15.79 -8.20
N ARG A 88 3.29 -14.50 -8.21
CA ARG A 88 3.62 -13.57 -7.14
C ARG A 88 2.59 -13.73 -6.02
N ILE A 89 3.06 -13.97 -4.80
CA ILE A 89 2.20 -14.19 -3.63
C ILE A 89 2.47 -13.09 -2.62
N SER A 90 1.44 -12.38 -2.21
CA SER A 90 1.54 -11.32 -1.22
C SER A 90 0.31 -11.26 -0.32
N ILE A 91 0.47 -10.66 0.86
CA ILE A 91 -0.59 -10.48 1.84
C ILE A 91 -0.75 -8.99 2.08
N SER A 92 -1.88 -8.43 1.67
CA SER A 92 -2.21 -7.02 1.83
C SER A 92 -3.06 -6.81 3.07
N PHE A 93 -2.88 -5.67 3.74
CA PHE A 93 -3.59 -5.34 4.97
C PHE A 93 -3.85 -3.85 5.10
N ASN A 94 -4.89 -3.54 5.87
CA ASN A 94 -5.24 -2.17 6.28
C ASN A 94 -5.18 -2.03 7.80
N ILE A 95 -4.61 -0.93 8.26
CA ILE A 95 -4.56 -0.51 9.66
C ILE A 95 -5.54 0.65 9.83
N VAL A 96 -6.54 0.46 10.68
CA VAL A 96 -7.54 1.48 11.02
C VAL A 96 -7.31 1.96 12.45
N LEU A 97 -7.47 3.26 12.67
CA LEU A 97 -7.37 3.84 14.00
C LEU A 97 -8.70 3.68 14.74
N LYS A 98 -8.67 2.94 15.85
CA LYS A 98 -9.80 2.93 16.78
C LYS A 98 -9.70 4.14 17.71
N GLN A 99 -10.57 5.12 17.53
CA GLN A 99 -10.62 6.27 18.43
C GLN A 99 -11.00 5.80 19.84
N SER A 100 -10.12 6.10 20.80
CA SER A 100 -10.43 5.95 22.22
C SER A 100 -11.20 7.16 22.70
N SER A 101 -12.18 6.93 23.57
CA SER A 101 -12.94 7.98 24.26
C SER A 101 -12.05 9.00 24.99
N ALA A 102 -10.83 8.62 25.36
CA ALA A 102 -9.86 9.51 25.99
C ALA A 102 -9.35 10.63 25.07
N HIS A 103 -9.47 10.48 23.74
CA HIS A 103 -8.99 11.45 22.75
C HIS A 103 -10.10 12.36 22.22
N LEU A 104 -11.34 12.19 22.71
CA LEU A 104 -12.43 13.10 22.40
C LEU A 104 -12.29 14.37 23.24
N PRO A 105 -12.54 15.57 22.67
CA PRO A 105 -12.59 16.80 23.43
C PRO A 105 -13.53 16.65 24.63
N ALA A 106 -13.16 17.24 25.77
CA ALA A 106 -13.82 17.07 27.06
C ALA A 106 -15.33 17.39 27.09
N GLY A 107 -15.88 18.02 26.05
CA GLY A 107 -17.25 18.52 25.97
C GLY A 107 -18.36 17.47 25.82
N ASN A 108 -18.03 16.20 25.51
CA ASN A 108 -19.05 15.13 25.33
C ASN A 108 -18.99 14.04 26.41
N ARG A 109 -18.68 14.42 27.65
CA ARG A 109 -18.49 13.48 28.78
C ARG A 109 -19.76 13.15 29.58
N LEU A 110 -20.92 13.04 28.92
CA LEU A 110 -22.19 12.74 29.61
C LEU A 110 -22.60 11.26 29.63
N TYR A 111 -21.87 10.35 28.96
CA TYR A 111 -22.17 8.91 29.03
C TYR A 111 -20.90 8.07 28.93
N GLN A 112 -20.19 7.82 30.04
CA GLN A 112 -19.24 6.70 30.10
C GLN A 112 -19.38 5.95 31.41
N GLY A 113 -20.08 4.81 31.33
CA GLY A 113 -19.91 3.71 32.25
C GLY A 113 -18.48 3.19 32.18
N THR A 114 -17.97 2.76 33.33
CA THR A 114 -16.61 2.28 33.54
C THR A 114 -16.28 1.09 32.65
N SER A 115 -15.30 1.22 31.75
CA SER A 115 -14.62 0.06 31.17
C SER A 115 -13.16 0.39 30.90
N THR A 116 -12.31 -0.05 31.81
CA THR A 116 -10.87 -0.15 31.65
C THR A 116 -10.55 -1.34 30.74
N LYS A 117 -9.85 -1.06 29.62
CA LYS A 117 -8.78 -1.88 29.03
C LYS A 117 -8.45 -1.34 27.63
N SER A 118 -7.26 -0.78 27.49
CA SER A 118 -6.65 -0.40 26.21
C SER A 118 -6.30 -1.67 25.43
N VAL A 119 -7.28 -2.22 24.70
CA VAL A 119 -7.05 -3.33 23.77
C VAL A 119 -6.86 -2.73 22.38
N TRP A 120 -5.62 -2.72 21.90
CA TRP A 120 -5.32 -2.50 20.49
C TRP A 120 -5.91 -3.67 19.69
N ARG A 121 -7.07 -3.48 19.06
CA ARG A 121 -7.53 -4.43 18.03
C ARG A 121 -6.85 -4.04 16.73
N PHE A 122 -6.09 -4.98 16.15
CA PHE A 122 -5.21 -4.74 15.00
C PHE A 122 -5.72 -5.48 13.75
N VAL A 123 -5.55 -4.82 12.60
CA VAL A 123 -5.92 -5.26 11.23
C VAL A 123 -7.42 -5.53 11.05
N GLU A 124 -8.12 -4.64 10.34
CA GLU A 124 -9.53 -4.86 10.00
C GLU A 124 -9.72 -5.76 8.77
N ARG A 125 -8.70 -5.87 7.91
CA ARG A 125 -8.78 -6.65 6.67
C ARG A 125 -7.41 -7.19 6.28
N LEU A 126 -7.37 -8.49 5.98
CA LEU A 126 -6.24 -9.21 5.42
C LEU A 126 -6.70 -9.84 4.11
N ASP A 127 -6.08 -9.44 3.00
CA ASP A 127 -6.37 -10.00 1.68
C ASP A 127 -5.15 -10.78 1.18
N LEU A 128 -5.31 -12.06 0.88
CA LEU A 128 -4.30 -12.84 0.17
C LEU A 128 -4.40 -12.54 -1.32
N VAL A 129 -3.29 -12.09 -1.91
CA VAL A 129 -3.19 -11.77 -3.32
C VAL A 129 -2.25 -12.77 -4.00
N ILE A 130 -2.79 -13.48 -5.00
CA ILE A 130 -2.05 -14.42 -5.84
C ILE A 130 -2.16 -13.94 -7.28
N ASP A 131 -1.07 -13.41 -7.82
CA ASP A 131 -1.02 -12.91 -9.19
C ASP A 131 -0.30 -13.90 -10.11
N ARG A 132 -1.02 -14.42 -11.11
CA ARG A 132 -0.45 -15.19 -12.22
C ARG A 132 -0.20 -14.29 -13.43
N CYS A 133 0.53 -14.81 -14.41
CA CYS A 133 0.82 -14.13 -15.68
C CYS A 133 -0.44 -13.72 -16.44
#